data_AF-A0A6I4RJ24-F1
#
_entry.id   AF-A0A6I4RJ24-F1
#
_cell.length_a   1.000
_cell.length_b   1.000
_cell.length_c   1.000
_cell.angle_alpha   90.00
_cell.angle_beta   90.00
_cell.angle_gamma   90.00
#
_symmetry.space_group_name_H-M   'P 1'
#
loop_
_entity.id
_entity.type
_entity.pdbx_description
1 polymer ?
#
loop_
_entity_poly.entity_id
_entity_poly.type
_entity_poly.pdbx_seq_one_letter_code
_entity_poly.pdbx_strand_id
1 'polypeptide(L)'
;MKKKKYLLFALLCAVGLSFYSVKAEAETTVYRLYNKDNGEHLYTTDKNEKDVLFSSHGWGYEGEAWYAPDSGEGVPVYRLYNPSLQNHLYTTDQNEVTVLTTKHGWKMDNNGQPVFYSGGSASIYRVYNKNLRGLHHLTTDTNEYKVLPSHGWSQEGIKLNALRVGIPIKTQYHEAMQANNTKPTKDVAVVNKDEETKEKPLPTVLPTGHQTIENTPSKLTIEADVTLSGSGTGYHAKLVMVTPTSGISFGLQYDLGAVAPYSGQTAFLIENIGSNNPGEQHYHRANYFANLNTTYHLMLTLQEDGSYVGYVNGAEVIRGRNPVLANRQDIYLRVEGAARRSGDSVNARFSNIKLKAGSQYIPTKTWTGTPQFNRDNGIMTKMDNQLVPNTAAAARLMPGTIEFSGSLTGLPLGTDWDTQGYYDKASGLVQFY
;
A
#
# COMPACT_ATOMS: atom_id res chain seq x y z
N MET A 1 -33.95 -40.51 -51.81
CA MET A 1 -33.83 -39.16 -51.21
C MET A 1 -34.53 -39.13 -49.85
N LYS A 2 -33.78 -39.23 -48.74
CA LYS A 2 -34.32 -39.14 -47.36
C LYS A 2 -33.94 -37.78 -46.77
N LYS A 3 -34.92 -36.94 -46.45
CA LYS A 3 -34.72 -35.66 -45.74
C LYS A 3 -34.55 -35.94 -44.24
N LYS A 4 -33.39 -35.63 -43.66
CA LYS A 4 -33.17 -35.62 -42.21
C LYS A 4 -33.74 -34.31 -41.63
N LYS A 5 -34.64 -34.43 -40.66
CA LYS A 5 -35.11 -33.32 -39.81
C LYS A 5 -34.13 -33.17 -38.64
N TYR A 6 -33.55 -31.99 -38.45
CA TYR A 6 -32.79 -31.65 -37.26
C TYR A 6 -33.74 -31.12 -36.20
N LEU A 7 -33.75 -31.76 -35.03
CA LEU A 7 -34.49 -31.34 -33.84
C LEU A 7 -33.57 -30.40 -33.04
N LEU A 8 -33.93 -29.12 -32.92
CA LEU A 8 -33.26 -28.16 -32.05
C LEU A 8 -33.67 -28.46 -30.60
N PHE A 9 -32.72 -28.81 -29.74
CA PHE A 9 -32.93 -28.88 -28.30
C PHE A 9 -32.51 -27.54 -27.68
N ALA A 10 -33.47 -26.73 -27.26
CA ALA A 10 -33.22 -25.52 -26.50
C ALA A 10 -32.95 -25.90 -25.04
N LEU A 11 -31.69 -25.78 -24.61
CA LEU A 11 -31.30 -25.94 -23.21
C LEU A 11 -31.61 -24.63 -22.47
N LEU A 12 -32.71 -24.61 -21.72
CA LEU A 12 -33.02 -23.51 -20.79
C LEU A 12 -32.09 -23.64 -19.57
N CYS A 13 -30.99 -22.89 -19.54
CA CYS A 13 -30.20 -22.68 -18.32
C CYS A 13 -30.87 -21.62 -17.45
N ALA A 14 -31.68 -22.06 -16.47
CA ALA A 14 -32.08 -21.21 -15.36
C ALA A 14 -30.88 -21.03 -14.41
N VAL A 15 -30.16 -19.90 -14.54
CA VAL A 15 -29.13 -19.50 -13.59
C VAL A 15 -29.84 -18.83 -12.42
N GLY A 16 -29.90 -19.50 -11.27
CA GLY A 16 -30.30 -18.89 -10.02
C GLY A 16 -29.26 -17.84 -9.62
N LEU A 17 -29.65 -16.56 -9.61
CA LEU A 17 -28.87 -15.51 -8.96
C LEU A 17 -29.01 -15.68 -7.44
N SER A 18 -28.03 -16.33 -6.82
CA SER A 18 -27.79 -16.20 -5.38
C SER A 18 -26.95 -14.95 -5.16
N PHE A 19 -27.57 -13.90 -4.62
CA PHE A 19 -26.85 -12.74 -4.10
C PHE A 19 -26.12 -13.15 -2.82
N TYR A 20 -24.83 -13.48 -2.93
CA TYR A 20 -23.96 -13.57 -1.77
C TYR A 20 -23.60 -12.14 -1.36
N SER A 21 -24.20 -11.67 -0.26
CA SER A 21 -23.72 -10.47 0.41
C SER A 21 -22.38 -10.79 1.05
N VAL A 22 -21.28 -10.35 0.42
CA VAL A 22 -19.96 -10.34 1.06
C VAL A 22 -19.93 -9.12 1.95
N LYS A 23 -20.05 -9.34 3.26
CA LYS A 23 -19.86 -8.30 4.27
C LYS A 23 -18.40 -7.84 4.16
N ALA A 24 -18.16 -6.56 3.86
CA ALA A 24 -16.83 -5.98 4.00
C ALA A 24 -16.44 -6.07 5.49
N GLU A 25 -15.37 -6.80 5.80
CA GLU A 25 -14.90 -6.93 7.19
C GLU A 25 -14.23 -5.62 7.57
N ALA A 26 -14.81 -4.91 8.54
CA ALA A 26 -14.21 -3.71 9.09
C ALA A 26 -12.93 -4.07 9.86
N GLU A 27 -11.89 -3.25 9.72
CA GLU A 27 -10.53 -3.58 10.18
C GLU A 27 -9.92 -2.53 11.12
N THR A 28 -9.24 -3.00 12.15
CA THR A 28 -8.50 -2.21 13.14
C THR A 28 -7.00 -2.48 13.02
N THR A 29 -6.18 -1.42 12.98
CA THR A 29 -4.71 -1.54 12.89
C THR A 29 -4.10 -1.97 14.21
N VAL A 30 -3.20 -2.96 14.19
CA VAL A 30 -2.39 -3.35 15.35
C VAL A 30 -0.97 -2.85 15.17
N TYR A 31 -0.48 -2.04 16.10
CA TYR A 31 0.89 -1.51 16.13
C TYR A 31 1.83 -2.44 16.90
N ARG A 32 3.08 -2.59 16.43
CA ARG A 32 4.15 -3.31 17.13
C ARG A 32 5.17 -2.35 17.71
N LEU A 33 5.52 -2.53 18.98
CA LEU A 33 6.60 -1.83 19.66
C LEU A 33 7.60 -2.83 20.24
N TYR A 34 8.85 -2.41 20.37
CA TYR A 34 9.95 -3.21 20.91
C TYR A 34 10.70 -2.46 22.02
N ASN A 35 10.83 -3.10 23.18
CA ASN A 35 11.57 -2.57 24.32
C ASN A 35 13.01 -3.12 24.29
N LYS A 36 13.99 -2.24 24.04
CA LYS A 36 15.41 -2.63 24.01
C LYS A 36 15.97 -3.07 25.36
N ASP A 37 15.38 -2.62 26.47
CA ASP A 37 15.96 -2.84 27.79
C ASP A 37 15.65 -4.25 28.31
N ASN A 38 14.49 -4.81 27.94
CA ASN A 38 14.06 -6.15 28.37
C ASN A 38 13.76 -7.14 27.22
N GLY A 39 13.87 -6.70 25.97
CA GLY A 39 13.66 -7.49 24.75
C GLY A 39 12.19 -7.75 24.38
N GLU A 40 11.25 -7.11 25.08
CA GLU A 40 9.83 -7.36 24.92
C GLU A 40 9.23 -6.71 23.66
N HIS A 41 8.22 -7.37 23.07
CA HIS A 41 7.35 -6.74 22.08
C HIS A 41 5.96 -6.49 22.67
N LEU A 42 5.37 -5.36 22.30
CA LEU A 42 4.00 -4.99 22.64
C LEU A 42 3.19 -4.73 21.37
N TYR A 43 2.00 -5.31 21.35
CA TYR A 43 1.00 -5.20 20.28
C TYR A 43 -0.23 -4.49 20.83
N THR A 44 -0.66 -3.44 20.14
CA THR A 44 -1.77 -2.60 20.58
C THR A 44 -2.55 -1.99 19.43
N THR A 45 -3.85 -1.84 19.60
CA THR A 45 -4.73 -1.03 18.72
C THR A 45 -4.86 0.41 19.23
N ASP A 46 -4.43 0.67 20.46
CA ASP A 46 -4.48 2.01 21.06
C ASP A 46 -3.30 2.85 20.55
N LYS A 47 -3.61 3.79 19.67
CA LYS A 47 -2.64 4.76 19.16
C LYS A 47 -1.99 5.58 20.27
N ASN A 48 -2.73 5.92 21.33
CA ASN A 48 -2.19 6.69 22.45
C ASN A 48 -1.19 5.87 23.27
N GLU A 49 -1.48 4.58 23.55
CA GLU A 49 -0.51 3.68 24.19
C GLU A 49 0.80 3.61 23.36
N LYS A 50 0.67 3.40 22.05
CA LYS A 50 1.82 3.40 21.13
C LYS A 50 2.61 4.71 21.20
N ASP A 51 1.96 5.87 21.13
CA ASP A 51 2.60 7.18 21.13
C ASP A 51 3.32 7.48 22.45
N VAL A 52 2.70 7.17 23.60
CA VAL A 52 3.27 7.38 24.94
C VAL A 52 4.46 6.46 25.20
N LEU A 53 4.38 5.19 24.79
CA LEU A 53 5.49 4.24 24.95
C LEU A 53 6.69 4.64 24.09
N PHE A 54 6.45 5.03 22.84
CA PHE A 54 7.49 5.48 21.92
C PHE A 54 8.19 6.77 22.38
N SER A 55 7.41 7.82 22.68
CA SER A 55 7.94 9.16 22.95
C SER A 55 8.52 9.33 24.35
N SER A 56 7.94 8.65 25.34
CA SER A 56 8.18 8.97 26.76
C SER A 56 8.75 7.80 27.57
N HIS A 57 8.69 6.57 27.06
CA HIS A 57 9.10 5.37 27.80
C HIS A 57 10.19 4.56 27.10
N GLY A 58 10.80 5.11 26.03
CA GLY A 58 11.97 4.52 25.39
C GLY A 58 11.70 3.26 24.54
N TRP A 59 10.43 2.95 24.26
CA TRP A 59 10.09 1.84 23.36
C TRP A 59 10.39 2.24 21.91
N GLY A 60 10.85 1.27 21.13
CA GLY A 60 11.04 1.40 19.69
C GLY A 60 9.75 1.10 18.95
N TYR A 61 9.37 1.92 17.96
CA TYR A 61 8.23 1.64 17.09
C TYR A 61 8.68 0.77 15.90
N GLU A 62 7.91 -0.28 15.63
CA GLU A 62 8.20 -1.25 14.57
C GLU A 62 7.11 -1.32 13.50
N GLY A 63 6.22 -0.34 13.45
CA GLY A 63 5.22 -0.22 12.39
C GLY A 63 3.90 -0.88 12.71
N GLU A 64 3.11 -1.06 11.66
CA GLU A 64 1.81 -1.73 11.70
C GLU A 64 2.06 -3.23 11.58
N ALA A 65 1.79 -3.99 12.63
CA ALA A 65 2.05 -5.42 12.69
C ALA A 65 1.13 -6.21 11.74
N TRP A 66 -0.17 -5.88 11.80
CA TRP A 66 -1.26 -6.44 10.99
C TRP A 66 -2.55 -5.65 11.17
N TYR A 67 -3.57 -6.04 10.42
CA TYR A 67 -4.93 -5.49 10.53
C TYR A 67 -5.86 -6.58 11.05
N ALA A 68 -6.40 -6.35 12.24
CA ALA A 68 -7.33 -7.24 12.93
C ALA A 68 -8.78 -6.93 12.52
N PRO A 69 -9.71 -7.88 12.64
CA PRO A 69 -11.13 -7.56 12.58
C PRO A 69 -11.53 -6.55 13.65
N ASP A 70 -12.55 -5.76 13.35
CA ASP A 70 -13.19 -4.88 14.32
C ASP A 70 -13.83 -5.64 15.49
N SER A 71 -14.17 -4.88 16.53
CA SER A 71 -14.80 -5.41 17.73
C SER A 71 -16.07 -6.18 17.41
N GLY A 72 -16.08 -7.47 17.75
CA GLY A 72 -17.21 -8.37 17.53
C GLY A 72 -17.17 -9.16 16.21
N GLU A 73 -16.19 -8.90 15.33
CA GLU A 73 -16.05 -9.56 14.02
C GLU A 73 -14.91 -10.62 14.02
N GLY A 74 -14.54 -11.14 15.18
CA GLY A 74 -13.51 -12.16 15.31
C GLY A 74 -13.46 -12.79 16.71
N VAL A 75 -12.43 -13.59 16.95
CA VAL A 75 -12.18 -14.23 18.25
C VAL A 75 -11.42 -13.25 19.16
N PRO A 76 -11.92 -12.92 20.38
CA PRO A 76 -11.26 -11.96 21.25
C PRO A 76 -9.85 -12.42 21.66
N VAL A 77 -8.88 -11.51 21.59
CA VAL A 77 -7.51 -11.74 22.04
C VAL A 77 -7.26 -10.97 23.33
N TYR A 78 -6.91 -11.69 24.39
CA TYR A 78 -6.58 -11.14 25.69
C TYR A 78 -5.07 -10.98 25.85
N ARG A 79 -4.66 -9.86 26.47
CA ARG A 79 -3.29 -9.58 26.86
C ARG A 79 -3.13 -9.83 28.36
N LEU A 80 -2.18 -10.67 28.73
CA LEU A 80 -1.80 -10.96 30.11
C LEU A 80 -0.42 -10.40 30.39
N TYR A 81 -0.20 -9.84 31.58
CA TYR A 81 1.10 -9.34 32.01
C TYR A 81 1.64 -10.16 33.18
N ASN A 82 2.91 -10.55 33.13
CA ASN A 82 3.60 -11.16 34.26
C ASN A 82 4.58 -10.15 34.90
N PRO A 83 4.33 -9.65 36.12
CA PRO A 83 5.21 -8.67 36.76
C PRO A 83 6.62 -9.19 37.05
N SER A 84 6.76 -10.48 37.38
CA SER A 84 8.06 -11.10 37.71
C SER A 84 8.90 -11.32 36.46
N LEU A 85 8.26 -11.70 35.35
CA LEU A 85 8.91 -11.93 34.06
C LEU A 85 8.93 -10.68 33.17
N GLN A 86 8.33 -9.57 33.60
CA GLN A 86 8.15 -8.32 32.83
C GLN A 86 7.91 -8.61 31.35
N ASN A 87 6.88 -9.41 31.06
CA ASN A 87 6.49 -9.76 29.71
C ASN A 87 4.98 -9.95 29.57
N HIS A 88 4.51 -9.84 28.32
CA HIS A 88 3.13 -10.10 27.95
C HIS A 88 2.93 -11.45 27.24
N LEU A 89 1.72 -11.99 27.37
CA LEU A 89 1.20 -13.10 26.59
C LEU A 89 -0.11 -12.69 25.93
N TYR A 90 -0.30 -13.10 24.68
CA TYR A 90 -1.51 -12.88 23.90
C TYR A 90 -2.17 -14.21 23.60
N THR A 91 -3.46 -14.32 23.94
CA THR A 91 -4.20 -15.58 23.78
C THR A 91 -5.68 -15.38 23.55
N THR A 92 -6.27 -16.30 22.79
CA THR A 92 -7.72 -16.47 22.66
C THR A 92 -8.27 -17.53 23.62
N ASP A 93 -7.40 -18.25 24.34
CA ASP A 93 -7.80 -19.35 25.21
C ASP A 93 -8.16 -18.86 26.61
N GLN A 94 -9.46 -18.87 26.91
CA GLN A 94 -9.99 -18.46 28.21
C GLN A 94 -9.53 -19.37 29.36
N ASN A 95 -9.22 -20.64 29.08
CA ASN A 95 -8.66 -21.55 30.07
C ASN A 95 -7.21 -21.19 30.40
N GLU A 96 -6.40 -20.82 29.39
CA GLU A 96 -5.05 -20.29 29.59
C GLU A 96 -5.09 -19.02 30.45
N VAL A 97 -6.00 -18.08 30.13
CA VAL A 97 -6.25 -16.88 30.96
C VAL A 97 -6.56 -17.24 32.41
N THR A 98 -7.51 -18.15 32.63
CA THR A 98 -7.96 -18.54 33.97
C THR A 98 -6.83 -19.19 34.77
N VAL A 99 -6.12 -20.15 34.18
CA VAL A 99 -5.04 -20.87 34.84
C VAL A 99 -3.88 -19.93 35.17
N LEU A 100 -3.46 -19.09 34.22
CA LEU A 100 -2.33 -18.18 34.42
C LEU A 100 -2.62 -17.11 35.49
N THR A 101 -3.83 -16.55 35.50
CA THR A 101 -4.22 -15.49 36.44
C THR A 101 -4.51 -16.01 37.85
N THR A 102 -5.04 -17.23 37.99
CA THR A 102 -5.39 -17.80 39.31
C THR A 102 -4.25 -18.59 39.96
N LYS A 103 -3.35 -19.19 39.16
CA LYS A 103 -2.33 -20.13 39.68
C LYS A 103 -0.90 -19.72 39.42
N HIS A 104 -0.63 -18.86 38.44
CA HIS A 104 0.74 -18.58 37.98
C HIS A 104 1.15 -17.10 38.07
N GLY A 105 0.38 -16.28 38.78
CA GLY A 105 0.74 -14.90 39.11
C GLY A 105 0.70 -13.93 37.94
N TRP A 106 0.12 -14.32 36.80
CA TRP A 106 -0.17 -13.41 35.69
C TRP A 106 -1.34 -12.50 36.05
N LYS A 107 -1.39 -11.32 35.44
CA LYS A 107 -2.47 -10.35 35.62
C LYS A 107 -3.14 -10.10 34.28
N MET A 108 -4.46 -9.93 34.31
CA MET A 108 -5.16 -9.38 33.16
C MET A 108 -4.68 -7.96 32.91
N ASP A 109 -4.40 -7.65 31.66
CA ASP A 109 -4.18 -6.29 31.19
C ASP A 109 -5.48 -5.72 30.57
N ASN A 110 -5.48 -4.44 30.21
CA ASN A 110 -6.58 -3.74 29.55
C ASN A 110 -7.93 -3.88 30.30
N ASN A 111 -7.88 -3.84 31.64
CA ASN A 111 -9.04 -4.05 32.51
C ASN A 111 -9.83 -5.35 32.21
N GLY A 112 -9.14 -6.38 31.71
CA GLY A 112 -9.74 -7.66 31.35
C GLY A 112 -10.44 -7.68 29.99
N GLN A 113 -10.43 -6.58 29.24
CA GLN A 113 -11.04 -6.50 27.92
C GLN A 113 -10.09 -6.99 26.82
N PRO A 114 -10.61 -7.52 25.70
CA PRO A 114 -9.80 -7.85 24.54
C PRO A 114 -9.00 -6.64 24.04
N VAL A 115 -7.76 -6.86 23.62
CA VAL A 115 -6.90 -5.80 23.04
C VAL A 115 -7.05 -5.69 21.52
N PHE A 116 -7.47 -6.77 20.88
CA PHE A 116 -7.87 -6.87 19.47
C PHE A 116 -8.58 -8.21 19.24
N TYR A 117 -8.99 -8.46 18.00
CA TYR A 117 -9.68 -9.68 17.60
C TYR A 117 -8.84 -10.47 16.58
N SER A 118 -8.97 -11.79 16.59
CA SER A 118 -8.31 -12.70 15.66
C SER A 118 -9.35 -13.23 14.68
N GLY A 119 -9.10 -13.06 13.39
CA GLY A 119 -9.99 -13.46 12.30
C GLY A 119 -9.38 -13.11 10.94
N GLY A 120 -9.91 -13.67 9.86
CA GLY A 120 -9.35 -13.53 8.52
C GLY A 120 -8.37 -14.64 8.13
N SER A 121 -7.60 -14.39 7.06
CA SER A 121 -6.77 -15.41 6.39
C SER A 121 -5.26 -15.22 6.52
N ALA A 122 -4.79 -14.08 7.02
CA ALA A 122 -3.37 -13.84 7.24
C ALA A 122 -2.92 -14.49 8.54
N SER A 123 -1.99 -15.44 8.47
CA SER A 123 -1.48 -16.15 9.64
C SER A 123 -0.59 -15.27 10.52
N ILE A 124 -0.83 -15.28 11.82
CA ILE A 124 0.07 -14.71 12.83
C ILE A 124 0.71 -15.87 13.60
N TYR A 125 2.01 -15.99 13.42
CA TYR A 125 2.84 -16.99 14.07
C TYR A 125 3.27 -16.53 15.45
N ARG A 126 3.38 -17.47 16.40
CA ARG A 126 3.99 -17.22 17.71
C ARG A 126 5.28 -18.03 17.86
N VAL A 127 6.31 -17.37 18.38
CA VAL A 127 7.52 -18.05 18.87
C VAL A 127 7.72 -17.74 20.34
N TYR A 128 8.41 -18.63 21.04
CA TYR A 128 8.64 -18.58 22.48
C TYR A 128 10.12 -18.77 22.80
N ASN A 129 10.67 -18.00 23.75
CA ASN A 129 12.05 -18.17 24.18
C ASN A 129 12.16 -18.32 25.70
N LYS A 130 12.32 -19.57 26.16
CA LYS A 130 12.49 -19.90 27.59
C LYS A 130 13.72 -19.26 28.22
N ASN A 131 14.79 -19.06 27.44
CA ASN A 131 16.05 -18.49 27.94
C ASN A 131 15.97 -16.97 28.08
N LEU A 132 15.03 -16.33 27.39
CA LEU A 132 14.70 -14.92 27.55
C LEU A 132 13.49 -14.74 28.45
N ARG A 133 13.54 -15.34 29.65
CA ARG A 133 12.48 -15.20 30.68
C ARG A 133 11.08 -15.62 30.18
N GLY A 134 11.01 -16.46 29.16
CA GLY A 134 9.76 -16.90 28.55
C GLY A 134 9.08 -15.86 27.65
N LEU A 135 9.84 -15.00 26.97
CA LEU A 135 9.30 -14.06 26.00
C LEU A 135 8.52 -14.76 24.88
N HIS A 136 7.41 -14.15 24.48
CA HIS A 136 6.66 -14.51 23.28
C HIS A 136 6.81 -13.40 22.24
N HIS A 137 6.87 -13.79 20.97
CA HIS A 137 6.88 -12.87 19.84
C HIS A 137 5.83 -13.30 18.81
N LEU A 138 5.03 -12.34 18.34
CA LEU A 138 4.04 -12.52 17.30
C LEU A 138 4.52 -11.89 15.99
N THR A 139 4.36 -12.62 14.89
CA THR A 139 4.77 -12.14 13.58
C THR A 139 3.91 -12.65 12.44
N THR A 140 3.67 -11.80 11.45
CA THR A 140 3.14 -12.17 10.13
C THR A 140 4.26 -12.47 9.13
N ASP A 141 5.53 -12.17 9.47
CA ASP A 141 6.68 -12.43 8.61
C ASP A 141 7.15 -13.89 8.74
N THR A 142 6.96 -14.64 7.66
CA THR A 142 7.41 -16.04 7.57
C THR A 142 8.93 -16.18 7.64
N ASN A 143 9.69 -15.16 7.24
CA ASN A 143 11.15 -15.18 7.36
C ASN A 143 11.57 -15.01 8.82
N GLU A 144 11.05 -13.98 9.52
CA GLU A 144 11.25 -13.81 10.96
C GLU A 144 10.91 -15.10 11.74
N TYR A 145 9.75 -15.71 11.45
CA TYR A 145 9.37 -16.98 12.06
C TYR A 145 10.36 -18.13 11.79
N LYS A 146 10.93 -18.22 10.58
CA LYS A 146 11.86 -19.29 10.18
C LYS A 146 13.27 -19.12 10.76
N VAL A 147 13.74 -17.89 10.98
CA VAL A 147 15.12 -17.63 11.43
C VAL A 147 15.25 -17.62 12.95
N LEU A 148 14.19 -17.34 13.70
CA LEU A 148 14.27 -17.25 15.17
C LEU A 148 14.69 -18.56 15.86
N PRO A 149 14.42 -19.77 15.34
CA PRO A 149 14.97 -21.01 15.89
C PRO A 149 16.49 -21.08 15.96
N SER A 150 17.21 -20.55 14.98
CA SER A 150 18.68 -20.49 15.06
C SER A 150 19.19 -19.51 16.13
N HIS A 151 18.29 -18.71 16.70
CA HIS A 151 18.55 -17.75 17.78
C HIS A 151 17.92 -18.20 19.11
N GLY A 152 17.62 -19.49 19.26
CA GLY A 152 17.15 -20.08 20.52
C GLY A 152 15.66 -19.92 20.81
N TRP A 153 14.86 -19.54 19.82
CA TRP A 153 13.41 -19.49 19.93
C TRP A 153 12.75 -20.81 19.52
N SER A 154 11.70 -21.20 20.21
CA SER A 154 10.84 -22.32 19.85
C SER A 154 9.66 -21.83 19.02
N GLN A 155 9.35 -22.52 17.93
CA GLN A 155 8.19 -22.27 17.09
C GLN A 155 6.93 -22.89 17.71
N GLU A 156 5.87 -22.10 17.85
CA GLU A 156 4.59 -22.57 18.41
C GLU A 156 3.45 -22.65 17.38
N GLY A 157 3.74 -22.37 16.11
CA GLY A 157 2.79 -22.40 15.01
C GLY A 157 1.98 -21.12 14.85
N ILE A 158 0.91 -21.23 14.07
CA ILE A 158 -0.09 -20.18 13.88
C ILE A 158 -0.95 -20.13 15.14
N LYS A 159 -0.96 -18.99 15.83
CA LYS A 159 -1.77 -18.79 17.04
C LYS A 159 -2.97 -17.91 16.83
N LEU A 160 -2.85 -16.95 15.92
CA LEU A 160 -3.90 -15.96 15.61
C LEU A 160 -3.99 -15.81 14.09
N ASN A 161 -5.08 -15.22 13.62
CA ASN A 161 -5.25 -14.79 12.23
C ASN A 161 -5.60 -13.30 12.19
N ALA A 162 -5.23 -12.65 11.10
CA ALA A 162 -5.55 -11.27 10.77
C ALA A 162 -6.29 -11.20 9.43
N LEU A 163 -6.96 -10.07 9.17
CA LEU A 163 -7.58 -9.80 7.88
C LEU A 163 -6.51 -9.71 6.79
N ARG A 164 -5.42 -9.00 7.08
CA ARG A 164 -4.24 -8.89 6.22
C ARG A 164 -2.98 -8.55 7.03
N VAL A 165 -1.83 -8.83 6.42
CA VAL A 165 -0.52 -8.48 6.97
C VAL A 165 -0.34 -6.96 7.04
N GLY A 166 0.46 -6.51 8.01
CA GLY A 166 0.73 -5.09 8.26
C GLY A 166 1.89 -4.54 7.45
N ILE A 167 2.33 -3.33 7.81
CA ILE A 167 3.51 -2.65 7.29
C ILE A 167 4.56 -2.52 8.41
N PRO A 168 5.24 -3.62 8.80
CA PRO A 168 6.30 -3.54 9.79
C PRO A 168 7.49 -2.76 9.23
N ILE A 169 8.15 -1.99 10.08
CA ILE A 169 9.36 -1.22 9.78
C ILE A 169 10.49 -1.67 10.69
N LYS A 170 11.72 -1.35 10.29
CA LYS A 170 12.86 -1.48 11.22
C LYS A 170 12.60 -0.63 12.45
N THR A 171 12.91 -1.16 13.63
CA THR A 171 12.74 -0.49 14.91
C THR A 171 13.30 0.94 14.89
N GLN A 172 12.49 1.90 15.30
CA GLN A 172 12.88 3.29 15.46
C GLN A 172 12.70 3.72 16.91
N TYR A 173 13.74 4.30 17.52
CA TYR A 173 13.69 4.85 18.88
C TYR A 173 13.61 6.37 18.87
N HIS A 174 12.86 6.93 19.81
CA HIS A 174 12.65 8.37 19.92
C HIS A 174 13.96 9.16 20.12
N GLU A 175 14.86 8.71 21.01
CA GLU A 175 16.14 9.37 21.26
C GLU A 175 17.08 9.35 20.04
N ALA A 176 17.12 8.25 19.29
CA ALA A 176 17.89 8.16 18.05
C ALA A 176 17.34 9.09 16.96
N MET A 177 16.02 9.36 16.97
CA MET A 177 15.42 10.39 16.14
C MET A 177 15.81 11.81 16.60
N GLN A 178 15.92 12.06 17.90
CA GLN A 178 16.34 13.36 18.44
C GLN A 178 17.84 13.64 18.26
N ALA A 179 18.71 12.62 18.39
CA ALA A 179 20.16 12.75 18.20
C ALA A 179 20.56 13.07 16.76
N ASN A 180 19.77 12.61 15.77
CA ASN A 180 19.94 12.98 14.37
C ASN A 180 19.54 14.44 14.08
N ASN A 181 18.80 15.10 14.99
CA ASN A 181 18.31 16.46 14.85
C ASN A 181 19.17 17.53 15.57
N THR A 182 20.27 17.17 16.25
CA THR A 182 20.98 18.06 17.21
C THR A 182 22.44 18.41 16.86
N LYS A 183 22.91 18.27 15.61
CA LYS A 183 24.23 18.80 15.19
C LYS A 183 24.11 20.25 14.66
N PRO A 184 24.69 21.29 15.30
CA PRO A 184 24.43 22.69 14.94
C PRO A 184 25.56 23.35 14.12
N THR A 185 25.22 24.24 13.18
CA THR A 185 26.00 25.47 12.95
C THR A 185 25.10 26.70 12.82
N LYS A 186 25.15 27.48 13.90
CA LYS A 186 24.87 28.91 14.15
C LYS A 186 24.39 29.76 12.96
N ASP A 187 23.17 30.30 13.05
CA ASP A 187 22.91 31.68 13.44
C ASP A 187 21.45 31.87 13.85
N VAL A 188 21.22 32.79 14.79
CA VAL A 188 19.98 32.94 15.55
C VAL A 188 18.89 33.65 14.74
N ALA A 189 17.75 32.99 14.54
CA ALA A 189 16.46 33.67 14.41
C ALA A 189 15.44 32.92 15.27
N VAL A 190 14.67 33.69 16.04
CA VAL A 190 13.67 33.24 17.01
C VAL A 190 12.66 32.31 16.32
N VAL A 191 12.55 31.05 16.76
CA VAL A 191 11.56 30.10 16.20
C VAL A 191 10.42 29.89 17.19
N ASN A 192 9.23 30.24 16.72
CA ASN A 192 7.94 30.01 17.37
C ASN A 192 7.62 28.52 17.47
N LYS A 193 6.73 28.17 18.41
CA LYS A 193 6.17 26.84 18.63
C LYS A 193 5.31 26.38 17.43
N ASP A 194 5.94 25.94 16.34
CA ASP A 194 5.28 25.30 15.19
C ASP A 194 6.31 24.46 14.40
N GLU A 195 6.68 23.26 14.86
CA GLU A 195 7.51 22.33 14.06
C GLU A 195 7.07 20.85 14.26
N GLU A 196 5.87 20.51 13.78
CA GLU A 196 5.49 19.13 13.39
C GLU A 196 5.44 19.01 11.85
N THR A 197 6.26 19.81 11.16
CA THR A 197 6.34 19.88 9.69
C THR A 197 7.81 19.87 9.27
N LYS A 198 8.46 18.70 9.30
CA LYS A 198 9.74 18.53 8.59
C LYS A 198 9.67 17.33 7.67
N GLU A 199 9.42 17.69 6.42
CA GLU A 199 9.59 16.94 5.18
C GLU A 199 10.72 15.92 5.29
N LYS A 200 10.46 14.66 4.92
CA LYS A 200 11.53 13.72 4.65
C LYS A 200 11.90 13.86 3.17
N PRO A 201 13.02 14.50 2.82
CA PRO A 201 13.46 14.53 1.43
C PRO A 201 13.74 13.10 0.97
N LEU A 202 13.49 12.83 -0.31
CA LEU A 202 13.87 11.56 -0.91
C LEU A 202 15.37 11.27 -0.67
N PRO A 203 15.77 9.99 -0.57
CA PRO A 203 17.18 9.64 -0.52
C PRO A 203 17.92 10.24 -1.72
N THR A 204 18.87 11.14 -1.48
CA THR A 204 19.68 11.79 -2.51
C THR A 204 20.84 10.92 -3.00
N VAL A 205 21.07 9.78 -2.35
CA VAL A 205 22.08 8.79 -2.70
C VAL A 205 21.37 7.47 -3.02
N LEU A 206 21.47 7.03 -4.28
CA LEU A 206 21.05 5.68 -4.68
C LEU A 206 21.90 4.67 -3.90
N PRO A 207 21.32 3.76 -3.10
CA PRO A 207 22.08 2.70 -2.47
C PRO A 207 22.82 1.87 -3.53
N THR A 208 24.03 1.40 -3.23
CA THR A 208 24.68 0.37 -4.04
C THR A 208 23.76 -0.86 -4.04
N GLY A 209 23.26 -1.25 -5.22
CA GLY A 209 22.22 -2.30 -5.35
C GLY A 209 20.78 -1.78 -5.35
N HIS A 210 20.51 -0.56 -5.81
CA HIS A 210 19.16 -0.02 -5.96
C HIS A 210 18.23 -0.95 -6.78
N GLN A 211 16.95 -0.96 -6.43
CA GLN A 211 15.98 -1.86 -7.03
C GLN A 211 15.57 -1.38 -8.42
N THR A 212 15.61 -2.31 -9.37
CA THR A 212 15.22 -2.16 -10.76
C THR A 212 14.32 -3.33 -11.15
N ILE A 213 13.68 -3.24 -12.31
CA ILE A 213 12.88 -4.33 -12.86
C ILE A 213 13.66 -5.64 -13.02
N GLU A 214 14.98 -5.55 -13.25
CA GLU A 214 15.89 -6.67 -13.48
C GLU A 214 16.18 -7.48 -12.22
N ASN A 215 16.39 -6.82 -11.09
CA ASN A 215 16.82 -7.44 -9.83
C ASN A 215 15.71 -7.57 -8.77
N THR A 216 14.49 -7.10 -9.06
CA THR A 216 13.38 -7.11 -8.11
C THR A 216 12.40 -8.26 -8.41
N PRO A 217 12.23 -9.24 -7.51
CA PRO A 217 11.26 -10.32 -7.69
C PRO A 217 9.82 -9.80 -7.75
N SER A 218 9.10 -10.16 -8.82
CA SER A 218 7.68 -9.84 -8.96
C SER A 218 7.00 -10.68 -10.05
N LYS A 219 5.67 -10.76 -10.01
CA LYS A 219 4.86 -11.28 -11.12
C LYS A 219 4.72 -10.24 -12.22
N LEU A 220 4.38 -9.01 -11.85
CA LEU A 220 4.27 -7.88 -12.77
C LEU A 220 5.16 -6.73 -12.28
N THR A 221 5.74 -6.00 -13.21
CA THR A 221 6.41 -4.72 -12.94
C THR A 221 6.17 -3.75 -14.07
N ILE A 222 5.97 -2.48 -13.72
CA ILE A 222 6.16 -1.34 -14.59
C ILE A 222 7.16 -0.39 -13.93
N GLU A 223 8.17 0.07 -14.69
CA GLU A 223 9.05 1.17 -14.29
C GLU A 223 9.12 2.22 -15.39
N ALA A 224 9.30 3.49 -15.02
CA ALA A 224 9.49 4.60 -15.94
C ALA A 224 10.15 5.79 -15.24
N ASP A 225 10.80 6.64 -16.02
CA ASP A 225 11.16 7.99 -15.60
C ASP A 225 9.94 8.90 -15.76
N VAL A 226 9.53 9.55 -14.67
CA VAL A 226 8.29 10.31 -14.57
C VAL A 226 8.56 11.75 -14.15
N THR A 227 8.00 12.69 -14.91
CA THR A 227 8.01 14.13 -14.59
C THR A 227 6.57 14.63 -14.54
N LEU A 228 6.26 15.44 -13.53
CA LEU A 228 4.94 16.06 -13.37
C LEU A 228 5.06 17.58 -13.24
N SER A 229 4.23 18.28 -14.00
CA SER A 229 3.89 19.69 -13.77
C SER A 229 2.41 19.92 -14.10
N GLY A 230 1.89 21.09 -13.76
CA GLY A 230 0.50 21.43 -14.02
C GLY A 230 0.11 22.73 -13.33
N SER A 231 -1.18 23.06 -13.38
CA SER A 231 -1.73 24.23 -12.71
C SER A 231 -3.14 23.96 -12.20
N GLY A 232 -3.58 24.73 -11.21
CA GLY A 232 -4.92 24.63 -10.65
C GLY A 232 -4.96 23.83 -9.35
N THR A 233 -6.03 23.06 -9.16
CA THR A 233 -6.39 22.47 -7.86
C THR A 233 -5.92 21.05 -7.65
N GLY A 234 -5.59 20.30 -8.71
CA GLY A 234 -4.95 19.00 -8.60
C GLY A 234 -4.57 18.38 -9.95
N TYR A 235 -3.49 17.61 -9.97
CA TYR A 235 -3.01 16.85 -11.15
C TYR A 235 -2.05 15.73 -10.72
N HIS A 236 -1.95 14.66 -11.51
CA HIS A 236 -1.09 13.51 -11.19
C HIS A 236 -0.39 12.88 -12.41
N ALA A 237 0.60 12.03 -12.12
CA ALA A 237 1.26 11.14 -13.07
C ALA A 237 1.52 9.79 -12.39
N LYS A 238 0.93 8.70 -12.90
CA LYS A 238 0.94 7.39 -12.22
C LYS A 238 1.26 6.21 -13.13
N LEU A 239 1.94 5.23 -12.54
CA LEU A 239 2.05 3.85 -13.01
C LEU A 239 0.86 3.07 -12.46
N VAL A 240 0.20 2.26 -13.28
CA VAL A 240 -1.08 1.61 -12.90
C VAL A 240 -1.05 0.13 -13.24
N MET A 241 -1.58 -0.70 -12.32
CA MET A 241 -1.90 -2.11 -12.56
C MET A 241 -3.37 -2.35 -12.24
N VAL A 242 -4.16 -2.79 -13.21
CA VAL A 242 -5.62 -2.70 -13.10
C VAL A 242 -6.35 -3.81 -13.85
N THR A 243 -7.46 -4.23 -13.27
CA THR A 243 -8.50 -5.07 -13.84
C THR A 243 -9.72 -4.20 -14.16
N PRO A 244 -10.77 -4.71 -14.82
CA PRO A 244 -11.97 -3.89 -15.08
C PRO A 244 -12.62 -3.27 -13.83
N THR A 245 -12.41 -3.85 -12.64
CA THR A 245 -13.12 -3.48 -11.42
C THR A 245 -12.23 -3.03 -10.27
N SER A 246 -10.90 -3.23 -10.33
CA SER A 246 -9.97 -3.04 -9.21
C SER A 246 -8.57 -2.75 -9.73
N GLY A 247 -7.73 -2.06 -8.97
CA GLY A 247 -6.37 -1.75 -9.37
C GLY A 247 -5.52 -1.13 -8.28
N ILE A 248 -4.27 -0.85 -8.64
CA ILE A 248 -3.34 -0.05 -7.87
C ILE A 248 -2.69 1.00 -8.78
N SER A 249 -2.59 2.24 -8.32
CA SER A 249 -1.94 3.34 -9.05
C SER A 249 -0.86 3.97 -8.17
N PHE A 250 0.37 4.07 -8.64
CA PHE A 250 1.49 4.64 -7.88
C PHE A 250 2.18 5.75 -8.65
N GLY A 251 2.36 6.91 -8.01
CA GLY A 251 3.12 8.00 -8.61
C GLY A 251 3.01 9.32 -7.89
N LEU A 252 3.17 10.40 -8.64
CA LEU A 252 3.14 11.78 -8.13
C LEU A 252 1.73 12.32 -8.18
N GLN A 253 1.31 13.02 -7.13
CA GLN A 253 0.05 13.76 -7.12
C GLN A 253 0.21 15.07 -6.36
N TYR A 254 -0.19 16.16 -7.01
CA TYR A 254 -0.46 17.46 -6.39
C TYR A 254 -1.96 17.58 -6.19
N ASP A 255 -2.41 17.99 -5.00
CA ASP A 255 -3.82 18.17 -4.71
C ASP A 255 -4.06 19.17 -3.57
N LEU A 256 -4.80 20.25 -3.85
CA LEU A 256 -5.26 21.19 -2.82
C LEU A 256 -6.30 20.58 -1.88
N GLY A 257 -7.07 19.60 -2.36
CA GLY A 257 -8.08 18.87 -1.58
C GLY A 257 -7.50 17.79 -0.66
N ALA A 258 -6.18 17.56 -0.72
CA ALA A 258 -5.53 16.59 0.15
C ALA A 258 -5.60 17.01 1.63
N VAL A 259 -5.64 16.02 2.51
CA VAL A 259 -5.51 16.24 3.96
C VAL A 259 -4.12 16.82 4.30
N ALA A 260 -4.04 17.68 5.31
CA ALA A 260 -2.75 18.15 5.82
C ALA A 260 -1.86 16.96 6.28
N PRO A 261 -0.52 17.04 6.14
CA PRO A 261 0.27 18.16 5.62
C PRO A 261 0.40 18.18 4.08
N TYR A 262 -0.40 17.40 3.35
CA TYR A 262 -0.24 17.21 1.91
C TYR A 262 -1.04 18.19 1.04
N SER A 263 -1.95 18.97 1.64
CA SER A 263 -2.71 20.01 0.94
C SER A 263 -1.77 21.00 0.25
N GLY A 264 -1.89 21.12 -1.07
CA GLY A 264 -1.04 22.02 -1.86
C GLY A 264 0.42 21.61 -1.96
N GLN A 265 0.73 20.35 -1.64
CA GLN A 265 2.03 19.75 -1.84
C GLN A 265 1.95 18.64 -2.87
N THR A 266 3.08 18.35 -3.54
CA THR A 266 3.18 17.15 -4.39
C THR A 266 3.77 16.02 -3.57
N ALA A 267 3.14 14.85 -3.58
CA ALA A 267 3.58 13.69 -2.83
C ALA A 267 3.58 12.42 -3.67
N PHE A 268 4.36 11.43 -3.24
CA PHE A 268 4.24 10.06 -3.73
C PHE A 268 3.15 9.34 -2.95
N LEU A 269 2.25 8.68 -3.66
CA LEU A 269 1.19 7.88 -3.07
C LEU A 269 0.81 6.71 -3.95
N ILE A 270 0.19 5.73 -3.31
CA ILE A 270 -0.51 4.64 -3.99
C ILE A 270 -2.01 4.76 -3.72
N GLU A 271 -2.82 4.61 -4.75
CA GLU A 271 -4.24 4.33 -4.61
C GLU A 271 -4.44 2.82 -4.71
N ASN A 272 -5.04 2.24 -3.70
CA ASN A 272 -5.40 0.83 -3.65
C ASN A 272 -6.90 0.68 -3.81
N ILE A 273 -7.33 0.28 -5.01
CA ILE A 273 -8.72 0.25 -5.42
C ILE A 273 -9.22 -1.18 -5.26
N GLY A 274 -9.94 -1.48 -4.18
CA GLY A 274 -10.59 -2.77 -3.96
C GLY A 274 -11.72 -3.01 -4.97
N SER A 275 -12.52 -1.96 -5.22
CA SER A 275 -13.50 -1.94 -6.31
C SER A 275 -13.79 -0.52 -6.81
N ASN A 276 -14.47 -0.39 -7.95
CA ASN A 276 -14.96 0.90 -8.47
C ASN A 276 -16.13 1.50 -7.65
N ASN A 277 -16.56 0.83 -6.58
CA ASN A 277 -17.62 1.34 -5.72
C ASN A 277 -17.09 2.49 -4.83
N PRO A 278 -17.94 3.46 -4.47
CA PRO A 278 -17.58 4.46 -3.48
C PRO A 278 -17.10 3.82 -2.16
N GLY A 279 -16.01 4.33 -1.59
CA GLY A 279 -15.45 3.87 -0.31
C GLY A 279 -14.40 2.76 -0.41
N GLU A 280 -14.22 2.16 -1.59
CA GLU A 280 -13.28 1.04 -1.82
C GLU A 280 -11.94 1.51 -2.40
N GLN A 281 -11.64 2.80 -2.27
CA GLN A 281 -10.42 3.44 -2.74
C GLN A 281 -9.61 3.91 -1.53
N HIS A 282 -8.48 3.27 -1.30
CA HIS A 282 -7.62 3.55 -0.15
C HIS A 282 -6.34 4.25 -0.61
N TYR A 283 -6.16 5.48 -0.16
CA TYR A 283 -4.99 6.28 -0.46
C TYR A 283 -3.93 6.07 0.61
N HIS A 284 -2.77 5.54 0.23
CA HIS A 284 -1.62 5.41 1.12
C HIS A 284 -0.49 6.29 0.62
N ARG A 285 -0.06 7.24 1.44
CA ARG A 285 1.03 8.17 1.10
C ARG A 285 2.36 7.57 1.52
N ALA A 286 3.39 7.73 0.69
CA ALA A 286 4.71 7.22 0.98
C ALA A 286 5.47 8.03 2.04
N ASN A 287 4.86 9.13 2.54
CA ASN A 287 5.48 10.10 3.46
C ASN A 287 6.75 10.78 2.91
N TYR A 288 6.86 10.88 1.58
CA TYR A 288 7.87 11.65 0.86
C TYR A 288 7.19 12.68 -0.06
N PHE A 289 7.70 13.91 -0.04
CA PHE A 289 7.29 14.95 -0.97
C PHE A 289 8.11 14.87 -2.26
N ALA A 290 7.51 15.35 -3.34
CA ALA A 290 8.11 15.45 -4.65
C ALA A 290 8.15 16.91 -5.07
N ASN A 291 9.14 17.26 -5.90
CA ASN A 291 9.20 18.55 -6.55
C ASN A 291 8.60 18.44 -7.95
N LEU A 292 7.77 19.41 -8.30
CA LEU A 292 7.29 19.57 -9.68
C LEU A 292 8.48 19.85 -10.62
N ASN A 293 8.32 19.50 -11.89
CA ASN A 293 9.37 19.60 -12.93
C ASN A 293 10.66 18.82 -12.61
N THR A 294 10.62 17.92 -11.63
CA THR A 294 11.72 17.00 -11.32
C THR A 294 11.41 15.62 -11.87
N THR A 295 12.39 14.98 -12.50
CA THR A 295 12.26 13.60 -13.00
C THR A 295 12.61 12.61 -11.90
N TYR A 296 11.72 11.66 -11.67
CA TYR A 296 11.91 10.56 -10.73
C TYR A 296 11.84 9.23 -11.48
N HIS A 297 12.70 8.29 -11.11
CA HIS A 297 12.60 6.92 -11.59
C HIS A 297 11.62 6.15 -10.72
N LEU A 298 10.44 5.85 -11.25
CA LEU A 298 9.39 5.14 -10.52
C LEU A 298 9.34 3.68 -10.93
N MET A 299 9.10 2.79 -9.96
CA MET A 299 8.78 1.39 -10.22
C MET A 299 7.63 0.94 -9.33
N LEU A 300 6.70 0.18 -9.92
CA LEU A 300 5.61 -0.49 -9.21
C LEU A 300 5.69 -1.99 -9.50
N THR A 301 5.68 -2.81 -8.45
CA THR A 301 5.67 -4.27 -8.56
C THR A 301 4.39 -4.87 -7.99
N LEU A 302 3.99 -6.02 -8.50
CA LEU A 302 2.89 -6.83 -7.98
C LEU A 302 3.29 -8.32 -7.97
N GLN A 303 2.96 -8.99 -6.88
CA GLN A 303 3.17 -10.41 -6.63
C GLN A 303 1.91 -11.23 -6.95
N GLU A 304 2.09 -12.54 -7.07
CA GLU A 304 0.99 -13.49 -7.32
C GLU A 304 -0.09 -13.44 -6.23
N ASP A 305 0.27 -13.15 -4.99
CA ASP A 305 -0.64 -13.05 -3.85
C ASP A 305 -1.36 -11.68 -3.74
N GLY A 306 -1.13 -10.78 -4.70
CA GLY A 306 -1.68 -9.42 -4.71
C GLY A 306 -0.84 -8.39 -3.93
N SER A 307 0.29 -8.79 -3.35
CA SER A 307 1.19 -7.87 -2.65
C SER A 307 1.91 -6.96 -3.65
N TYR A 308 2.04 -5.67 -3.34
CA TYR A 308 2.67 -4.68 -4.21
C TYR A 308 3.71 -3.85 -3.48
N VAL A 309 4.65 -3.28 -4.25
CA VAL A 309 5.67 -2.37 -3.74
C VAL A 309 5.92 -1.24 -4.75
N GLY A 310 5.93 0.00 -4.26
CA GLY A 310 6.28 1.21 -5.01
C GLY A 310 7.67 1.72 -4.62
N TYR A 311 8.46 2.08 -5.61
CA TYR A 311 9.83 2.54 -5.46
C TYR A 311 10.02 3.91 -6.13
N VAL A 312 10.81 4.77 -5.50
CA VAL A 312 11.29 6.03 -6.08
C VAL A 312 12.79 6.00 -6.10
N ASN A 313 13.39 6.20 -7.27
CA ASN A 313 14.83 6.14 -7.49
C ASN A 313 15.42 4.83 -6.93
N GLY A 314 14.72 3.70 -7.17
CA GLY A 314 15.11 2.37 -6.69
C GLY A 314 15.10 2.17 -5.17
N ALA A 315 14.70 3.18 -4.39
CA ALA A 315 14.40 3.03 -2.97
C ALA A 315 12.93 2.65 -2.81
N GLU A 316 12.67 1.61 -2.01
CA GLU A 316 11.29 1.30 -1.63
C GLU A 316 10.72 2.45 -0.80
N VAL A 317 9.54 2.94 -1.18
CA VAL A 317 8.87 4.01 -0.46
C VAL A 317 7.49 3.61 0.05
N ILE A 318 6.87 2.59 -0.54
CA ILE A 318 5.54 2.13 -0.16
C ILE A 318 5.33 0.67 -0.51
N ARG A 319 4.54 -0.04 0.29
CA ARG A 319 4.11 -1.41 0.02
C ARG A 319 2.71 -1.63 0.55
N GLY A 320 2.06 -2.67 0.07
CA GLY A 320 0.74 -3.06 0.55
C GLY A 320 0.26 -4.30 -0.17
N ARG A 321 -1.05 -4.56 -0.11
CA ARG A 321 -1.66 -5.69 -0.78
C ARG A 321 -3.03 -5.33 -1.31
N ASN A 322 -3.32 -5.77 -2.52
CA ASN A 322 -4.66 -5.78 -3.09
C ASN A 322 -5.07 -7.23 -3.35
N PRO A 323 -5.87 -7.86 -2.45
CA PRO A 323 -6.25 -9.26 -2.60
C PRO A 323 -7.10 -9.52 -3.85
N VAL A 324 -7.79 -8.52 -4.39
CA VAL A 324 -8.58 -8.64 -5.63
C VAL A 324 -7.68 -8.84 -6.86
N LEU A 325 -6.42 -8.39 -6.78
CA LEU A 325 -5.41 -8.60 -7.81
C LEU A 325 -4.67 -9.95 -7.69
N ALA A 326 -4.88 -10.71 -6.60
CA ALA A 326 -4.20 -11.98 -6.38
C ALA A 326 -4.61 -13.04 -7.42
N ASN A 327 -3.64 -13.77 -7.95
CA ASN A 327 -3.81 -14.85 -8.93
C ASN A 327 -4.54 -14.45 -10.23
N ARG A 328 -4.66 -13.15 -10.52
CA ARG A 328 -5.34 -12.66 -11.74
C ARG A 328 -4.40 -12.70 -12.95
N GLN A 329 -4.96 -13.01 -14.11
CA GLN A 329 -4.23 -13.06 -15.39
C GLN A 329 -4.60 -11.90 -16.32
N ASP A 330 -5.65 -11.16 -15.99
CA ASP A 330 -6.25 -10.05 -16.73
C ASP A 330 -5.92 -8.69 -16.08
N ILE A 331 -4.69 -8.56 -15.59
CA ILE A 331 -4.16 -7.30 -15.09
C ILE A 331 -3.43 -6.60 -16.22
N TYR A 332 -3.82 -5.36 -16.49
CA TYR A 332 -3.18 -4.51 -17.47
C TYR A 332 -2.22 -3.53 -16.79
N LEU A 333 -1.05 -3.34 -17.41
CA LEU A 333 -0.11 -2.28 -17.04
C LEU A 333 -0.47 -1.01 -17.81
N ARG A 334 -0.44 0.15 -17.13
CA ARG A 334 -0.73 1.45 -17.76
C ARG A 334 0.17 2.55 -17.21
N VAL A 335 0.26 3.62 -17.97
CA VAL A 335 0.65 4.95 -17.48
C VAL A 335 -0.52 5.91 -17.65
N GLU A 336 -0.63 6.87 -16.74
CA GLU A 336 -1.79 7.75 -16.66
C GLU A 336 -1.40 9.16 -16.20
N GLY A 337 -2.02 10.16 -16.81
CA GLY A 337 -1.97 11.56 -16.38
C GLY A 337 -3.38 12.14 -16.30
N ALA A 338 -3.68 12.87 -15.23
CA ALA A 338 -5.00 13.46 -15.01
C ALA A 338 -4.89 14.82 -14.34
N ALA A 339 -5.95 15.59 -14.48
CA ALA A 339 -6.19 16.84 -13.75
C ALA A 339 -7.49 16.73 -12.96
N ARG A 340 -7.63 17.48 -11.86
CA ARG A 340 -8.69 17.25 -10.88
C ARG A 340 -10.05 17.76 -11.34
N ARG A 341 -10.11 18.99 -11.86
CA ARG A 341 -11.35 19.68 -12.24
C ARG A 341 -11.22 20.38 -13.58
N SER A 342 -12.34 20.67 -14.23
CA SER A 342 -12.36 21.55 -15.40
C SER A 342 -11.62 22.85 -15.10
N GLY A 343 -10.66 23.21 -15.95
CA GLY A 343 -9.77 24.37 -15.80
C GLY A 343 -8.39 24.04 -15.22
N ASP A 344 -8.23 22.92 -14.52
CA ASP A 344 -6.92 22.45 -14.08
C ASP A 344 -6.12 21.91 -15.28
N SER A 345 -4.80 22.02 -15.22
CA SER A 345 -3.91 21.51 -16.27
C SER A 345 -2.93 20.49 -15.74
N VAL A 346 -2.54 19.57 -16.62
CA VAL A 346 -1.52 18.55 -16.36
C VAL A 346 -0.51 18.56 -17.49
N ASN A 347 0.74 18.25 -17.14
CA ASN A 347 1.78 17.81 -18.05
C ASN A 347 2.52 16.67 -17.34
N ALA A 348 2.13 15.45 -17.67
CA ALA A 348 2.67 14.20 -17.14
C ALA A 348 3.48 13.51 -18.23
N ARG A 349 4.79 13.37 -18.01
CA ARG A 349 5.70 12.76 -18.98
C ARG A 349 6.29 11.48 -18.44
N PHE A 350 6.27 10.43 -19.26
CA PHE A 350 6.84 9.12 -19.00
C PHE A 350 7.88 8.80 -20.08
N SER A 351 9.05 8.34 -19.68
CA SER A 351 10.09 7.83 -20.60
C SER A 351 10.80 6.63 -19.99
N ASN A 352 11.64 5.94 -20.78
CA ASN A 352 12.38 4.77 -20.33
C ASN A 352 11.46 3.69 -19.71
N ILE A 353 10.28 3.51 -20.30
CA ILE A 353 9.26 2.60 -19.80
C ILE A 353 9.73 1.17 -20.00
N LYS A 354 9.73 0.38 -18.92
CA LYS A 354 10.00 -1.06 -18.98
C LYS A 354 8.91 -1.84 -18.26
N LEU A 355 8.61 -3.02 -18.81
CA LEU A 355 7.49 -3.84 -18.39
C LEU A 355 7.94 -5.29 -18.19
N LYS A 356 7.42 -5.91 -17.14
CA LYS A 356 7.62 -7.32 -16.84
C LYS A 356 6.27 -7.97 -16.58
N ALA A 357 6.06 -9.12 -17.21
CA ALA A 357 4.99 -10.04 -16.84
C ALA A 357 5.55 -11.46 -16.80
N GLY A 358 5.40 -12.12 -15.66
CA GLY A 358 6.08 -13.35 -15.29
C GLY A 358 7.27 -13.12 -14.36
N SER A 359 7.92 -14.22 -13.95
CA SER A 359 9.00 -14.21 -12.94
C SER A 359 10.32 -13.60 -13.40
N GLN A 360 10.49 -13.36 -14.71
CA GLN A 360 11.74 -12.85 -15.30
C GLN A 360 11.46 -11.64 -16.19
N TYR A 361 12.31 -10.62 -16.07
CA TYR A 361 12.33 -9.52 -17.02
C TYR A 361 12.99 -9.97 -18.32
N ILE A 362 12.33 -9.71 -19.45
CA ILE A 362 12.83 -10.03 -20.78
C ILE A 362 13.00 -8.69 -21.52
N PRO A 363 14.22 -8.13 -21.62
CA PRO A 363 14.44 -6.81 -22.20
C PRO A 363 14.09 -6.73 -23.69
N THR A 364 14.12 -7.86 -24.40
CA THR A 364 13.76 -7.97 -25.81
C THR A 364 12.26 -8.15 -26.05
N LYS A 365 11.45 -8.32 -25.00
CA LYS A 365 10.00 -8.44 -25.14
C LYS A 365 9.43 -7.11 -25.61
N THR A 366 8.78 -7.13 -26.77
CA THR A 366 8.04 -5.99 -27.29
C THR A 366 6.64 -5.97 -26.70
N TRP A 367 6.17 -4.78 -26.36
CA TRP A 367 4.80 -4.54 -25.93
C TRP A 367 4.16 -3.50 -26.84
N THR A 368 2.84 -3.52 -26.91
CA THR A 368 2.11 -2.48 -27.65
C THR A 368 1.46 -1.53 -26.67
N GLY A 369 1.83 -0.25 -26.71
CA GLY A 369 1.18 0.82 -25.98
C GLY A 369 0.00 1.34 -26.79
N THR A 370 -1.20 1.18 -26.24
CA THR A 370 -2.44 1.62 -26.87
C THR A 370 -3.03 2.77 -26.07
N PRO A 371 -3.17 3.98 -26.65
CA PRO A 371 -3.96 5.04 -26.05
C PRO A 371 -5.38 4.54 -25.80
N GLN A 372 -5.88 4.71 -24.57
CA GLN A 372 -7.29 4.43 -24.26
C GLN A 372 -7.91 5.60 -23.45
N PHE A 373 -9.24 5.70 -23.50
CA PHE A 373 -10.05 6.56 -22.63
C PHE A 373 -9.64 8.03 -22.58
N ASN A 374 -9.93 8.80 -23.64
CA ASN A 374 -9.99 10.26 -23.57
C ASN A 374 -11.30 10.69 -24.20
N ARG A 375 -12.19 11.20 -23.35
CA ARG A 375 -13.50 11.69 -23.75
C ARG A 375 -13.43 13.20 -23.99
N ASP A 376 -12.94 13.64 -25.15
CA ASP A 376 -12.85 15.07 -25.53
C ASP A 376 -12.62 16.02 -24.34
N ASN A 377 -11.68 15.65 -23.47
CA ASN A 377 -11.55 16.25 -22.13
C ASN A 377 -10.44 17.30 -22.07
N GLY A 378 -9.86 17.66 -23.21
CA GLY A 378 -8.81 18.67 -23.32
C GLY A 378 -7.40 18.19 -22.93
N ILE A 379 -7.24 16.99 -22.37
CA ILE A 379 -5.92 16.37 -22.12
C ILE A 379 -5.50 15.62 -23.39
N MET A 380 -4.39 16.02 -24.01
CA MET A 380 -3.86 15.38 -25.21
C MET A 380 -2.88 14.28 -24.87
N THR A 381 -2.84 13.22 -25.69
CA THR A 381 -1.83 12.16 -25.60
C THR A 381 -0.80 12.34 -26.71
N LYS A 382 0.48 12.42 -26.36
CA LYS A 382 1.57 12.29 -27.31
C LYS A 382 2.35 11.01 -27.05
N MET A 383 2.73 10.34 -28.12
CA MET A 383 3.67 9.23 -28.11
C MET A 383 4.85 9.58 -29.01
N ASP A 384 6.07 9.48 -28.50
CA ASP A 384 7.29 9.85 -29.23
C ASP A 384 7.22 11.27 -29.80
N ASN A 385 6.73 12.20 -28.98
CA ASN A 385 6.49 13.61 -29.29
C ASN A 385 5.48 13.86 -30.43
N GLN A 386 4.76 12.84 -30.90
CA GLN A 386 3.68 12.98 -31.87
C GLN A 386 2.33 12.91 -31.19
N LEU A 387 1.47 13.89 -31.47
CA LEU A 387 0.06 13.84 -31.07
C LEU A 387 -0.60 12.60 -31.68
N VAL A 388 -1.24 11.81 -30.83
CA VAL A 388 -1.97 10.60 -31.27
C VAL A 388 -3.44 10.69 -30.87
N PRO A 389 -4.37 10.21 -31.71
CA PRO A 389 -5.76 10.12 -31.32
C PRO A 389 -5.90 9.06 -30.23
N ASN A 390 -6.77 9.29 -29.26
CA ASN A 390 -6.96 8.35 -28.17
C ASN A 390 -7.91 7.21 -28.58
N THR A 391 -7.39 6.31 -29.40
CA THR A 391 -8.12 5.15 -29.92
C THR A 391 -7.18 3.97 -30.07
N ALA A 392 -7.74 2.76 -30.11
CA ALA A 392 -6.97 1.55 -30.37
C ALA A 392 -6.19 1.58 -31.70
N ALA A 393 -6.65 2.36 -32.68
CA ALA A 393 -5.98 2.51 -33.97
C ALA A 393 -4.64 3.26 -33.88
N ALA A 394 -4.40 3.99 -32.78
CA ALA A 394 -3.15 4.70 -32.54
C ALA A 394 -2.14 3.89 -31.72
N ALA A 395 -2.35 2.57 -31.59
CA ALA A 395 -1.43 1.67 -30.93
C ALA A 395 -0.02 1.75 -31.55
N ARG A 396 1.01 1.75 -30.69
CA ARG A 396 2.41 1.83 -31.09
C ARG A 396 3.24 0.81 -30.30
N LEU A 397 4.23 0.23 -30.95
CA LEU A 397 5.18 -0.65 -30.28
C LEU A 397 6.06 0.18 -29.34
N MET A 398 6.05 -0.16 -28.05
CA MET A 398 6.81 0.43 -26.94
C MET A 398 7.29 1.87 -27.20
N PRO A 399 6.38 2.87 -27.11
CA PRO A 399 6.75 4.27 -27.24
C PRO A 399 7.90 4.62 -26.30
N GLY A 400 8.91 5.30 -26.81
CA GLY A 400 10.05 5.78 -26.03
C GLY A 400 9.64 6.90 -25.08
N THR A 401 8.65 7.70 -25.47
CA THR A 401 8.03 8.71 -24.60
C THR A 401 6.51 8.69 -24.69
N ILE A 402 5.85 8.94 -23.56
CA ILE A 402 4.42 9.18 -23.47
C ILE A 402 4.22 10.46 -22.68
N GLU A 403 3.42 11.39 -23.20
CA GLU A 403 3.08 12.65 -22.54
C GLU A 403 1.57 12.83 -22.54
N PHE A 404 1.01 13.13 -21.37
CA PHE A 404 -0.37 13.61 -21.23
C PHE A 404 -0.32 15.09 -20.87
N SER A 405 -0.77 15.96 -21.75
CA SER A 405 -0.73 17.40 -21.51
C SER A 405 -1.95 18.15 -22.02
N GLY A 406 -2.37 19.15 -21.26
CA GLY A 406 -3.51 20.00 -21.60
C GLY A 406 -4.26 20.49 -20.37
N SER A 407 -5.31 21.26 -20.62
CA SER A 407 -6.26 21.70 -19.60
C SER A 407 -7.50 20.83 -19.65
N LEU A 408 -7.92 20.31 -18.51
CA LEU A 408 -9.13 19.52 -18.39
C LEU A 408 -10.35 20.38 -18.68
N THR A 409 -11.26 19.86 -19.48
CA THR A 409 -12.54 20.48 -19.83
C THR A 409 -13.67 19.45 -19.76
N GLY A 410 -14.91 19.92 -19.64
CA GLY A 410 -16.09 19.07 -19.80
C GLY A 410 -16.59 18.37 -18.53
N LEU A 411 -15.94 18.55 -17.38
CA LEU A 411 -16.51 18.16 -16.09
C LEU A 411 -17.53 19.21 -15.60
N PRO A 412 -18.73 18.80 -15.13
CA PRO A 412 -19.69 19.71 -14.51
C PRO A 412 -19.13 20.46 -13.29
N LEU A 413 -19.70 21.64 -13.01
CA LEU A 413 -19.35 22.42 -11.82
C LEU A 413 -19.53 21.57 -10.55
N GLY A 414 -18.53 21.61 -9.66
CA GLY A 414 -18.53 20.87 -8.40
C GLY A 414 -18.12 19.40 -8.50
N THR A 415 -17.84 18.88 -9.70
CA THR A 415 -17.31 17.51 -9.88
C THR A 415 -15.79 17.53 -10.05
N ASP A 416 -15.15 16.42 -9.67
CA ASP A 416 -13.71 16.18 -9.82
C ASP A 416 -13.39 14.70 -10.09
N TRP A 417 -12.09 14.36 -10.16
CA TRP A 417 -11.61 13.00 -10.37
C TRP A 417 -12.13 11.98 -9.33
N ASP A 418 -12.56 12.43 -8.13
CA ASP A 418 -13.06 11.57 -7.05
C ASP A 418 -14.58 11.37 -7.17
N THR A 419 -15.23 12.18 -8.02
CA THR A 419 -16.65 12.06 -8.28
C THR A 419 -16.92 10.79 -9.06
N GLN A 420 -17.81 9.94 -8.53
CA GLN A 420 -18.16 8.65 -9.12
C GLN A 420 -18.54 8.80 -10.62
N GLY A 421 -17.86 8.03 -11.47
CA GLY A 421 -18.10 8.03 -12.92
C GLY A 421 -17.47 9.21 -13.69
N TYR A 422 -16.52 9.92 -13.08
CA TYR A 422 -15.77 11.01 -13.73
C TYR A 422 -14.27 10.78 -13.84
N TYR A 423 -13.71 9.78 -13.15
CA TYR A 423 -12.28 9.48 -13.22
C TYR A 423 -11.78 9.28 -14.67
N ASP A 424 -12.46 8.43 -15.44
CA ASP A 424 -12.14 8.15 -16.86
C ASP A 424 -12.37 9.36 -17.79
N LYS A 425 -13.03 10.40 -17.28
CA LYS A 425 -13.24 11.68 -17.97
C LYS A 425 -12.20 12.73 -17.58
N ALA A 426 -11.50 12.52 -16.47
CA ALA A 426 -10.47 13.42 -15.94
C ALA A 426 -9.05 13.03 -16.34
N SER A 427 -8.86 11.82 -16.89
CA SER A 427 -7.57 11.23 -17.22
C SER A 427 -7.33 11.07 -18.72
N GLY A 428 -6.05 10.98 -19.11
CA GLY A 428 -5.60 10.29 -20.31
C GLY A 428 -4.69 9.14 -19.90
N LEU A 429 -4.80 8.00 -20.60
CA LEU A 429 -3.98 6.81 -20.28
C LEU A 429 -3.50 6.06 -21.51
N VAL A 430 -2.44 5.28 -21.32
CA VAL A 430 -1.92 4.31 -22.29
C VAL A 430 -1.83 2.96 -21.62
N GLN A 431 -2.48 1.96 -22.21
CA GLN A 431 -2.48 0.58 -21.75
C GLN A 431 -1.53 -0.27 -22.58
N PHE A 432 -0.74 -1.12 -21.92
CA PHE A 432 0.20 -2.02 -22.57
C PHE A 432 -0.38 -3.44 -22.71
N TYR A 433 -0.09 -4.07 -23.86
CA TYR A 433 -0.46 -5.44 -24.22
C TYR A 433 0.75 -6.30 -24.55
#